data_AF-A0A434BRT3-F1
#
_entry.id   AF-A0A434BRT3-F1
#
_cell.length_a   1.000
_cell.length_b   1.000
_cell.length_c   1.000
_cell.angle_alpha   90.00
_cell.angle_beta   90.00
_cell.angle_gamma   90.00
#
_symmetry.space_group_name_H-M   'P 1'
#
loop_
_entity.id
_entity.type
_entity.pdbx_description
1 polymer ?
#
loop_
_entity_poly.entity_id
_entity_poly.type
_entity_poly.pdbx_seq_one_letter_code
_entity_poly.pdbx_strand_id
1 'polypeptide(L)' 'VARRALADNIVLAPGNAFSLSGTAGRFLRFNVAQCTDERIFRVIEAAMARPS' A
#
# COMPACT_ATOMS: atom_id res chain seq x y z
N VAL A 1 0.87 -4.93 5.76
CA VAL A 1 0.16 -3.81 5.10
C VAL A 1 -0.63 -4.29 3.89
N ALA A 2 -0.02 -4.69 2.76
CA ALA A 2 -0.75 -5.06 1.52
C ALA A 2 -1.86 -6.11 1.69
N ARG A 3 -1.60 -7.19 2.44
CA ARG A 3 -2.63 -8.22 2.74
C ARG A 3 -3.81 -7.68 3.56
N ARG A 4 -3.57 -6.70 4.44
CA ARG A 4 -4.63 -6.04 5.24
C ARG A 4 -5.44 -5.09 4.36
N ALA A 5 -4.79 -4.27 3.55
CA ALA A 5 -5.49 -3.37 2.61
C ALA A 5 -6.37 -4.12 1.60
N LEU A 6 -5.97 -5.33 1.18
CA LEU A 6 -6.77 -6.16 0.29
C LEU A 6 -8.11 -6.59 0.93
N ALA A 7 -8.16 -6.79 2.25
CA ALA A 7 -9.41 -7.12 2.95
C ALA A 7 -10.43 -5.98 2.84
N ASP A 8 -9.96 -4.75 2.64
CA ASP A 8 -10.77 -3.56 2.41
C ASP A 8 -10.97 -3.27 0.91
N ASN A 9 -10.70 -4.21 0.00
CA ASN A 9 -10.75 -4.03 -1.46
C ASN A 9 -9.79 -2.96 -2.01
N ILE A 10 -8.66 -2.73 -1.34
CA ILE A 10 -7.60 -1.83 -1.83
C ILE A 10 -6.37 -2.65 -2.22
N VAL A 11 -5.95 -2.51 -3.48
CA VAL A 11 -4.74 -3.14 -3.99
C VAL A 11 -3.58 -2.15 -3.91
N LEU A 12 -2.50 -2.59 -3.27
CA LEU A 12 -1.26 -1.82 -3.19
C LEU A 12 -0.25 -2.34 -4.23
N ALA A 13 0.28 -1.45 -5.05
CA ALA A 13 1.29 -1.80 -6.04
C ALA A 13 2.63 -2.15 -5.34
N PRO A 14 3.20 -3.35 -5.58
CA PRO A 14 4.46 -3.75 -4.94
C PRO A 14 5.64 -2.94 -5.46
N GLY A 15 6.48 -2.40 -4.56
CA GLY A 15 7.66 -1.63 -4.91
C GLY A 15 8.73 -2.43 -5.70
N ASN A 16 8.76 -3.76 -5.54
CA ASN A 16 9.75 -4.63 -6.19
C ASN A 16 9.64 -4.72 -7.71
N ALA A 17 8.44 -4.52 -8.28
CA ALA A 17 8.25 -4.57 -9.73
C ALA A 17 9.01 -3.44 -10.47
N PHE A 18 9.40 -2.39 -9.74
CA PHE A 18 10.08 -1.21 -10.28
C PHE A 18 11.48 -1.00 -9.70
N SER A 19 11.99 -1.96 -8.91
CA SER A 19 13.33 -1.92 -8.34
C SER A 19 14.24 -2.85 -9.12
N LEU A 20 15.20 -2.29 -9.85
CA LEU A 20 16.21 -3.04 -10.62
C LEU A 20 16.99 -4.04 -9.74
N SER A 21 17.17 -3.74 -8.46
CA SER A 21 17.85 -4.60 -7.47
C SER A 21 16.89 -5.51 -6.68
N GLY A 22 15.57 -5.36 -6.83
CA GLY A 22 14.56 -6.14 -6.07
C GLY A 22 14.54 -5.87 -4.56
N THR A 23 15.23 -4.82 -4.08
CA THR A 23 15.40 -4.52 -2.64
C THR A 23 14.33 -3.58 -2.09
N ALA A 24 13.40 -3.11 -2.93
CA ALA A 24 12.37 -2.15 -2.54
C ALA A 24 11.11 -2.79 -1.90
N GLY A 25 11.20 -4.00 -1.35
CA GLY A 25 10.04 -4.76 -0.88
C GLY A 25 9.33 -4.15 0.33
N ARG A 26 9.99 -3.18 0.97
CA ARG A 26 9.46 -2.39 2.09
C ARG A 26 8.84 -1.05 1.66
N PHE A 27 8.83 -0.75 0.36
CA PHE A 27 8.29 0.50 -0.17
C PHE A 27 7.00 0.26 -0.96
N LEU A 28 6.13 1.26 -0.92
CA LEU A 28 4.86 1.31 -1.64
C LEU A 28 4.90 2.47 -2.63
N ARG A 29 4.19 2.32 -3.75
CA ARG A 29 4.04 3.38 -4.73
C ARG A 29 2.58 3.82 -4.80
N PHE A 30 2.38 5.13 -4.83
CA PHE A 30 1.07 5.75 -4.95
C PHE A 30 0.87 6.24 -6.39
N ASN A 31 -0.31 5.96 -6.94
CA ASN A 31 -0.76 6.61 -8.16
C ASN A 31 -1.71 7.73 -7.76
N VAL A 32 -1.24 8.99 -7.81
CA VAL A 32 -1.99 10.16 -7.33
C VAL A 32 -3.35 10.28 -8.01
N ALA A 33 -3.45 9.94 -9.31
CA ALA A 33 -4.72 9.95 -10.04
C ALA A 33 -5.74 8.93 -9.50
N GLN A 34 -5.28 7.89 -8.80
CA GLN A 34 -6.09 6.86 -8.14
C GLN A 34 -6.16 7.03 -6.61
N CYS A 35 -5.64 8.14 -6.07
CA CYS A 35 -5.67 8.47 -4.64
C CYS A 35 -6.68 9.58 -4.30
N THR A 36 -7.71 9.76 -5.13
CA THR A 36 -8.74 10.78 -4.93
C THR A 36 -9.77 10.41 -3.86
N ASP A 37 -9.91 9.12 -3.55
CA ASP A 37 -10.76 8.63 -2.47
C ASP A 37 -10.00 8.64 -1.14
N GLU A 38 -10.45 9.46 -0.19
CA GLU A 38 -9.87 9.59 1.16
C GLU A 38 -9.82 8.27 1.94
N ARG A 39 -10.69 7.30 1.61
CA ARG A 39 -10.71 5.97 2.23
C ARG A 39 -9.36 5.27 2.10
N ILE A 40 -8.61 5.55 1.03
CA ILE A 40 -7.28 4.97 0.78
C ILE A 40 -6.32 5.29 1.92
N PHE A 41 -6.32 6.53 2.41
CA PHE A 41 -5.43 6.95 3.50
C PHE A 41 -5.80 6.28 4.82
N ARG A 42 -7.10 6.18 5.13
CA ARG A 42 -7.60 5.52 6.35
C ARG A 42 -7.24 4.02 6.38
N VAL A 43 -7.40 3.33 5.24
CA VAL A 43 -7.05 1.91 5.15
C VAL A 43 -5.54 1.71 5.27
N ILE A 44 -4.71 2.59 4.71
CA ILE A 44 -3.27 2.51 4.85
C ILE A 44 -2.84 2.74 6.31
N GLU A 45 -3.39 3.74 6.98
CA GLU A 45 -3.17 4.00 8.40
C GLU A 45 -3.51 2.77 9.26
N ALA A 46 -4.71 2.21 9.09
CA ALA A 46 -5.14 1.00 9.80
C ALA A 46 -4.25 -0.22 9.46
N ALA A 47 -3.84 -0.38 8.21
CA ALA A 47 -3.00 -1.49 7.77
C ALA A 47 -1.55 -1.38 8.28
N MET A 48 -1.08 -0.18 8.61
CA MET A 48 0.23 0.13 9.19
C MET A 48 0.24 0.10 10.73
N ALA A 49 -0.91 0.26 11.38
CA ALA A 49 -1.02 0.11 12.82
C ALA A 49 -0.53 -1.27 13.27
N ARG A 50 0.36 -1.27 14.28
CA ARG A 50 0.80 -2.52 14.93
C ARG A 50 -0.41 -3.17 15.60
N PRO A 51 -0.61 -4.48 15.45
CA PRO A 51 -1.53 -5.17 16.36
C PRO A 51 -0.98 -5.03 17.78
N SER A 52 -1.83 -4.57 18.70
CA SER A 52 -1.57 -4.59 20.15
C SER A 52 -1.35 -6.01 20.65
#